data_AF-A0A9D5ZXH3-F1
#
_entry.id   AF-A0A9D5ZXH3-F1
#
_cell.length_a   1.000
_cell.length_b   1.000
_cell.length_c   1.000
_cell.angle_alpha   90.00
_cell.angle_beta   90.00
_cell.angle_gamma   90.00
#
_symmetry.space_group_name_H-M   'P 1'
#
loop_
_entity.id
_entity.type
_entity.pdbx_description
1 polymer ?
#
loop_
_entity_poly.entity_id
_entity_poly.type
_entity_poly.pdbx_seq_one_letter_code
_entity_poly.pdbx_strand_id
1 'polypeptide(L)' 'MRKHLIDVAKQCTEGSGMTTESIPIPKIPDCPYCGDRFESPGELFDHVLTYHSC' A
#
# COMPACT_ATOMS: atom_id res chain seq x y z
N MET A 1 -20.14 20.09 -30.51
CA MET A 1 -19.49 20.76 -29.36
C MET A 1 -20.02 20.18 -28.05
N ARG A 2 -19.47 19.09 -27.52
CA ARG A 2 -19.63 18.69 -26.11
C ARG A 2 -18.31 18.08 -25.61
N LYS A 3 -17.61 18.91 -24.83
CA LYS A 3 -16.44 18.57 -24.04
C LYS A 3 -16.93 17.77 -22.83
N HIS A 4 -16.27 16.67 -22.51
CA HIS A 4 -16.01 16.23 -21.13
C HIS A 4 -14.92 15.15 -21.21
N LEU A 5 -13.68 15.62 -21.29
CA LEU A 5 -12.51 14.85 -20.90
C LEU A 5 -12.62 14.71 -19.38
N ILE A 6 -12.88 13.50 -18.91
CA ILE A 6 -12.66 13.14 -17.53
C ILE A 6 -11.44 12.22 -17.59
N ASP A 7 -10.28 12.81 -17.31
CA ASP A 7 -9.02 12.11 -17.11
C ASP A 7 -9.24 10.98 -16.10
N VAL A 8 -9.26 9.77 -16.63
CA VAL A 8 -9.37 8.54 -15.88
C VAL A 8 -8.14 8.41 -14.99
N ALA A 9 -8.39 8.53 -13.69
CA ALA A 9 -7.66 7.88 -12.61
C ALA A 9 -6.12 7.92 -12.69
N LYS A 10 -5.56 8.91 -11.99
CA LYS A 10 -4.54 8.75 -10.93
C LYS A 10 -3.92 7.35 -10.88
N GLN A 11 -2.94 7.09 -11.75
CA GLN A 11 -2.06 5.93 -11.66
C GLN A 11 -0.71 6.40 -11.12
N CYS A 12 -0.63 6.57 -9.80
CA CYS A 12 0.66 6.46 -9.11
C CYS A 12 0.95 4.96 -8.98
N THR A 13 1.37 4.34 -10.08
CA THR A 13 1.95 3.00 -10.05
C THR A 13 3.44 3.19 -9.78
N GLU A 14 3.81 3.31 -8.52
CA GLU A 14 5.16 2.98 -8.05
C GLU A 14 5.33 1.46 -8.08
N GLY A 15 5.36 0.93 -9.31
CA GLY A 15 5.77 -0.44 -9.59
C GLY A 15 7.28 -0.48 -9.68
N SER A 16 7.97 -0.62 -8.54
CA SER A 16 9.32 -1.17 -8.53
C SER A 16 9.18 -2.68 -8.50
N GLY A 17 9.26 -3.31 -9.68
CA GLY A 17 9.25 -4.75 -9.81
C GLY A 17 10.53 -5.35 -9.24
N MET A 18 10.40 -6.40 -8.45
CA MET A 18 11.42 -7.44 -8.39
C MET A 18 10.75 -8.80 -8.32
N THR A 19 10.67 -9.47 -9.48
CA THR A 19 10.33 -10.88 -9.59
C THR A 19 11.59 -11.70 -9.34
N THR A 20 11.64 -12.48 -8.28
CA THR A 20 12.34 -13.78 -8.29
C THR A 20 11.65 -14.71 -7.29
N GLU A 21 11.15 -15.83 -7.81
CA GLU A 21 10.50 -16.90 -7.06
C GLU A 21 11.38 -17.39 -5.91
N SER A 22 10.87 -17.36 -4.66
CA SER A 22 11.32 -18.19 -3.53
C SER A 22 10.36 -18.00 -2.35
N ILE A 23 9.56 -19.03 -2.06
CA ILE A 23 8.66 -19.18 -0.88
C ILE A 23 7.48 -18.18 -0.86
N PRO A 24 6.21 -18.65 -0.91
CA PRO A 24 5.05 -17.78 -0.69
C PRO A 24 4.95 -17.42 0.80
N ILE A 25 5.75 -16.45 1.24
CA ILE A 25 5.58 -15.82 2.56
C ILE A 25 4.37 -14.90 2.44
N PRO A 26 3.26 -15.15 3.15
CA PRO A 26 2.07 -14.34 2.97
C PRO A 26 2.27 -12.96 3.60
N LYS A 27 2.18 -11.96 2.71
CA LYS A 27 1.37 -10.74 2.84
C LYS A 27 1.90 -9.68 3.79
N ILE A 28 2.55 -8.71 3.15
CA ILE A 28 2.39 -7.25 3.34
C ILE A 28 1.43 -6.95 4.51
N PRO A 29 1.91 -6.40 5.63
CA PRO A 29 1.07 -6.09 6.76
C PRO A 29 0.25 -4.83 6.42
N ASP A 30 -1.01 -5.01 6.05
CA ASP A 30 -1.94 -3.89 5.93
C ASP A 30 -2.37 -3.45 7.33
N CYS A 31 -2.43 -2.14 7.59
CA CYS A 31 -2.93 -1.64 8.86
C CYS A 31 -4.44 -1.88 8.98
N PRO A 32 -4.93 -2.53 10.05
CA PRO A 32 -6.35 -2.82 10.21
C PRO A 32 -7.21 -1.59 10.52
N TYR A 33 -6.59 -0.45 10.85
CA TYR A 33 -7.30 0.78 11.24
C TYR A 33 -7.43 1.77 10.08
N CYS A 34 -6.40 1.90 9.23
CA CYS A 34 -6.39 2.86 8.12
C CYS A 34 -6.21 2.21 6.73
N GLY A 35 -5.78 0.95 6.65
CA GLY A 35 -5.52 0.25 5.39
C GLY A 35 -4.17 0.56 4.74
N ASP A 36 -3.28 1.28 5.43
CA ASP A 36 -1.93 1.56 4.92
C ASP A 36 -1.13 0.27 4.75
N ARG A 37 -0.33 0.20 3.69
CA ARG A 37 0.52 -0.94 3.37
C ARG A 37 1.96 -0.66 3.73
N PHE A 38 2.59 -1.64 4.38
CA PHE A 38 3.98 -1.55 4.82
C PHE A 38 4.82 -2.63 4.16
N GLU A 39 6.11 -2.35 3.96
CA GLU A 39 7.04 -3.33 3.39
C GLU A 39 7.47 -4.36 4.42
N SER A 40 7.37 -4.00 5.72
CA SER A 40 7.77 -4.86 6.83
C SER A 40 6.78 -4.84 8.01
N PRO A 41 6.68 -5.94 8.78
CA PRO A 41 5.88 -5.98 10.01
C PRO A 41 6.32 -4.96 11.07
N GLY A 42 7.61 -4.61 11.12
CA GLY A 42 8.15 -3.63 12.06
C GLY A 42 7.61 -2.23 11.82
N GLU A 43 7.49 -1.83 10.55
CA GLU A 43 6.91 -0.53 10.18
C GLU A 43 5.41 -0.47 10.47
N LEU A 44 4.66 -1.55 10.19
CA LEU A 44 3.25 -1.62 10.60
C LEU A 44 3.12 -1.47 12.12
N PHE A 45 3.96 -2.17 12.88
CA PHE A 45 3.90 -2.13 14.33
C PHE A 45 4.16 -0.72 14.88
N ASP A 46 5.21 -0.04 14.38
CA ASP A 46 5.52 1.34 14.76
C ASP A 46 4.40 2.32 14.37
N HIS A 47 3.81 2.13 13.18
CA HIS A 47 2.66 2.90 12.72
C HIS A 47 1.46 2.74 13.67
N VAL A 48 1.08 1.51 14.01
CA VAL A 48 -0.04 1.27 14.94
C VAL A 48 0.24 1.89 16.31
N LEU A 49 1.48 1.76 16.81
CA LEU A 49 1.89 2.35 18.09
C LEU A 49 1.99 3.87 18.09
N THR A 50 2.09 4.53 16.94
CA THR A 50 2.23 5.99 16.88
C THR A 50 0.90 6.67 16.52
N TYR A 51 0.11 6.06 15.65
CA TYR A 51 -1.10 6.66 15.07
C TYR A 51 -2.40 6.09 15.65
N HIS A 52 -2.37 4.92 16.28
CA HIS A 52 -3.56 4.21 16.77
C HIS A 52 -3.49 3.81 18.26
N SER A 53 -2.47 4.26 18.98
CA SER A 53 -2.30 4.08 20.42
C SER A 53 -3.09 5.15 21.20
N CYS A 54 -4.35 4.85 21.48
CA CYS A 54 -5.17 5.55 22.47
C CYS A 54 -5.29 4.75 23.76
#